data_AF-A0A1Z7WS78-F1
#
_entry.id   AF-A0A1Z7WS78-F1
#
_cell.length_a   1.000
_cell.length_b   1.000
_cell.length_c   1.000
_cell.angle_alpha   90.00
_cell.angle_beta   90.00
_cell.angle_gamma   90.00
#
_symmetry.space_group_name_H-M   'P 1'
#
loop_
_entity.id
_entity.type
_entity.pdbx_description
1 polymer ?
#
loop_
_entity_poly.entity_id
_entity_poly.type
_entity_poly.pdbx_seq_one_letter_code
_entity_poly.pdbx_strand_id
1 'polypeptide(L)' 'MTTIPAFQSALNGIQSGLQSLNKHAAEIASADVIESGADVTTPLVNMISDEQQVLASTKVLEAHNAMIGSILDIKV' A
#
# COMPACT_ATOMS: atom_id res chain seq x y z
N MET A 1 -17.60 -19.02 6.32
CA MET A 1 -16.38 -18.21 6.16
C MET A 1 -16.81 -16.76 5.94
N THR A 2 -16.97 -16.00 7.01
CA THR A 2 -17.14 -14.54 6.93
C THR A 2 -15.74 -13.96 6.72
N THR A 3 -15.35 -13.75 5.47
CA THR A 3 -14.19 -12.90 5.17
C THR A 3 -14.49 -11.54 5.75
N ILE A 4 -13.77 -11.14 6.79
CA ILE A 4 -13.95 -9.83 7.42
C ILE A 4 -13.66 -8.79 6.33
N PRO A 5 -14.63 -7.92 5.96
CA PRO A 5 -14.48 -7.01 4.83
C PRO A 5 -13.19 -6.18 4.87
N ALA A 6 -12.72 -5.82 6.07
CA ALA A 6 -11.47 -5.10 6.27
C ALA A 6 -10.21 -5.86 5.81
N PHE A 7 -10.19 -7.19 5.89
CA PHE A 7 -9.05 -8.00 5.44
C PHE A 7 -8.92 -7.97 3.91
N GLN A 8 -10.03 -8.19 3.20
CA GLN A 8 -10.03 -8.12 1.74
C GLN A 8 -9.69 -6.71 1.24
N SER A 9 -10.24 -5.68 1.89
CA SER A 9 -9.94 -4.29 1.57
C SER A 9 -8.47 -3.94 1.83
N ALA A 10 -7.87 -4.46 2.90
CA ALA A 10 -6.45 -4.28 3.18
C ALA A 10 -5.56 -4.94 2.11
N LEU A 11 -5.85 -6.17 1.71
CA LEU A 11 -5.11 -6.84 0.64
C LEU A 11 -5.22 -6.09 -0.69
N ASN A 12 -6.43 -5.65 -1.04
CA ASN A 12 -6.65 -4.85 -2.24
C ASN A 12 -5.88 -3.53 -2.19
N GLY A 13 -5.84 -2.86 -1.04
CA GLY A 13 -5.12 -1.61 -0.82
C GLY A 13 -3.59 -1.77 -0.91
N ILE A 14 -3.05 -2.88 -0.41
CA ILE A 14 -1.63 -3.24 -0.60
C ILE A 14 -1.34 -3.46 -2.08
N GLN A 15 -2.17 -4.24 -2.76
CA GLN A 15 -1.94 -4.59 -4.17
C GLN A 15 -2.03 -3.36 -5.07
N SER A 16 -3.03 -2.50 -4.89
CA SER A 16 -3.19 -1.28 -5.67
C SER A 16 -2.07 -0.27 -5.39
N GLY A 17 -1.68 -0.09 -4.12
CA GLY A 17 -0.58 0.78 -3.74
C GLY A 17 0.76 0.33 -4.33
N LEU A 18 1.05 -0.97 -4.31
CA LEU A 18 2.27 -1.52 -4.94
C LEU A 18 2.26 -1.35 -6.46
N GLN A 19 1.12 -1.51 -7.12
CA GLN A 19 1.01 -1.26 -8.57
C GLN A 19 1.25 0.20 -8.92
N SER A 20 0.65 1.12 -8.15
CA SER A 20 0.81 2.57 -8.31
C SER A 20 2.27 3.00 -8.07
N LEU A 21 2.89 2.48 -7.01
CA LEU A 21 4.29 2.75 -6.68
C LEU A 21 5.23 2.28 -7.80
N ASN A 22 5.02 1.09 -8.37
CA ASN A 22 5.79 0.59 -9.50
C ASN A 22 5.61 1.48 -10.74
N LYS A 23 4.39 1.97 -10.98
CA LYS A 23 4.10 2.87 -12.10
C LYS A 23 4.86 4.19 -11.96
N HIS A 24 4.76 4.85 -10.80
CA HIS A 24 5.45 6.12 -10.58
C HIS A 24 6.97 5.95 -10.55
N ALA A 25 7.49 4.83 -10.03
CA ALA A 25 8.92 4.51 -10.12
C ALA A 25 9.39 4.35 -11.58
N ALA A 26 8.59 3.71 -12.43
CA ALA A 26 8.89 3.59 -13.86
C ALA A 26 8.82 4.93 -14.59
N GLU A 27 7.89 5.81 -14.21
CA GLU A 27 7.80 7.18 -14.74
C GLU A 27 9.06 7.99 -14.41
N ILE A 28 9.56 7.93 -13.16
CA ILE A 28 10.80 8.61 -12.75
C ILE A 28 12.02 8.04 -13.50
N ALA A 29 12.06 6.71 -13.67
CA ALA A 29 13.16 6.04 -14.37
C ALA A 29 13.08 6.16 -15.90
N SER A 30 12.02 6.77 -16.44
CA SER A 30 11.83 6.88 -17.88
C SER A 30 12.83 7.85 -18.51
N ALA A 31 13.28 7.52 -19.73
CA ALA A 31 14.22 8.34 -20.48
C ALA A 31 13.67 9.74 -20.77
N ASP A 32 12.34 9.88 -20.91
CA ASP A 32 11.68 11.18 -21.11
C ASP A 32 11.94 12.12 -19.93
N VAL A 33 11.83 11.65 -18.69
CA VAL A 33 12.11 12.47 -17.50
C VAL A 33 13.58 12.88 -17.44
N ILE A 34 14.49 11.98 -17.82
CA ILE A 34 15.94 12.20 -17.80
C ILE A 34 16.39 13.18 -18.90
N GLU A 35 15.83 13.07 -20.11
CA GLU A 35 16.22 13.91 -21.26
C GLU A 35 15.52 15.27 -21.28
N SER A 36 14.27 15.36 -20.82
CA SER A 36 13.47 16.61 -20.92
C SER A 36 13.54 17.51 -19.69
N GLY A 37 14.12 17.04 -18.58
CA GLY A 37 14.08 17.75 -17.30
C GLY A 37 12.65 17.89 -16.76
N ALA A 38 11.77 16.94 -17.08
CA ALA A 38 10.38 16.93 -16.63
C ALA A 38 10.28 16.91 -15.10
N ASP A 39 9.16 17.41 -14.58
CA ASP A 39 8.92 17.50 -13.14
C ASP A 39 8.89 16.11 -12.48
N VAL A 40 9.96 15.78 -11.76
CA VAL A 40 10.08 14.59 -10.91
C VAL A 40 9.37 14.74 -9.57
N THR A 41 9.02 15.97 -9.17
CA THR A 41 8.44 16.25 -7.85
C THR A 41 7.07 15.60 -7.73
N THR A 42 6.23 15.74 -8.75
CA THR A 42 4.89 15.14 -8.78
C THR A 42 4.92 13.61 -8.63
N PRO A 43 5.66 12.83 -9.46
CA PRO A 43 5.71 11.38 -9.30
C PRO A 43 6.38 10.95 -7.99
N LEU A 44 7.36 11.71 -7.46
CA LEU A 44 7.96 11.42 -6.14
C LEU A 44 6.96 11.59 -4.99
N VAL A 45 6.18 12.67 -4.98
CA VAL A 45 5.13 12.89 -3.96
C VAL A 45 4.05 11.81 -4.05
N ASN A 46 3.67 11.43 -5.27
CA ASN A 46 2.71 10.35 -5.48
C ASN A 46 3.26 9.00 -4.99
N MET A 47 4.54 8.70 -5.20
CA MET A 47 5.19 7.51 -4.63
C MET A 47 5.13 7.48 -3.11
N ILE A 48 5.38 8.61 -2.44
CA ILE A 48 5.26 8.70 -0.97
C ILE A 48 3.82 8.43 -0.53
N SER A 49 2.83 8.95 -1.27
CA SER A 49 1.42 8.69 -0.98
C SER A 49 1.06 7.21 -1.17
N ASP A 50 1.59 6.56 -2.21
CA ASP A 50 1.39 5.13 -2.46
C ASP A 50 2.01 4.28 -1.35
N GLU A 51 3.21 4.64 -0.89
CA GLU A 51 3.87 3.97 0.23
C GLU A 51 3.01 4.07 1.51
N GLN A 52 2.49 5.26 1.81
CA GLN A 52 1.59 5.46 2.94
C GLN A 52 0.31 4.63 2.83
N GLN A 53 -0.25 4.48 1.63
CA GLN A 53 -1.43 3.64 1.40
C GLN A 53 -1.13 2.15 1.66
N VAL A 54 0.03 1.67 1.22
CA VAL A 54 0.47 0.30 1.51
C VAL A 54 0.66 0.11 3.02
N LEU A 55 1.35 1.04 3.69
CA LEU A 55 1.60 1.00 5.13
C LEU A 55 0.31 1.07 5.96
N ALA A 56 -0.65 1.90 5.56
CA ALA A 56 -1.96 1.96 6.20
C ALA A 56 -2.70 0.63 6.06
N SER A 57 -2.64 0.03 4.86
CA SER A 57 -3.31 -1.25 4.58
C SER A 57 -2.65 -2.41 5.33
N THR A 58 -1.33 -2.45 5.45
CA THR A 58 -0.63 -3.43 6.30
C THR A 58 -0.95 -3.23 7.77
N LYS A 59 -1.11 -1.99 8.24
CA LYS A 59 -1.50 -1.73 9.63
C LYS A 59 -2.90 -2.26 9.95
N VAL A 60 -3.84 -2.15 9.02
CA VAL A 60 -5.18 -2.78 9.16
C VAL A 60 -5.06 -4.29 9.28
N LEU A 61 -4.19 -4.91 8.48
CA LEU A 61 -3.92 -6.35 8.55
C LEU A 61 -3.30 -6.78 9.89
N GLU A 62 -2.34 -6.01 10.41
CA GLU A 62 -1.75 -6.25 11.74
C GLU A 62 -2.79 -6.14 12.85
N ALA A 63 -3.60 -5.07 12.84
CA ALA A 63 -4.65 -4.86 13.83
C ALA A 63 -5.70 -5.98 13.78
N HIS A 64 -6.04 -6.44 12.59
CA HIS A 64 -6.90 -7.59 12.40
C HIS A 64 -6.29 -8.87 13.00
N ASN A 65 -5.02 -9.17 12.71
CA ASN A 65 -4.33 -10.32 13.26
C ASN A 65 -4.24 -10.27 14.80
N ALA A 66 -3.96 -9.10 15.36
CA ALA A 66 -3.94 -8.89 16.81
C ALA A 66 -5.32 -9.09 17.45
N MET A 67 -6.40 -8.65 16.79
CA MET A 67 -7.78 -8.87 17.25
C MET A 67 -8.14 -10.35 17.25
N ILE A 68 -7.78 -11.10 16.20
CA ILE A 68 -8.03 -12.55 16.18
C ILE A 68 -7.21 -13.25 17.26
N GLY A 69 -5.94 -12.88 17.42
CA GLY A 69 -5.07 -13.40 18.47
C GLY A 69 -5.66 -13.16 19.88
N SER A 70 -6.14 -11.95 20.17
CA SER A 70 -6.74 -11.65 21.48
C SER A 70 -8.06 -12.39 21.73
N ILE A 71 -8.89 -12.61 20.71
CA ILE A 71 -10.12 -13.42 20.84
C ILE A 71 -9.78 -14.89 21.15
N LEU A 72 -8.76 -15.44 20.48
CA LEU A 72 -8.32 -16.82 20.73
C LEU A 72 -7.71 -16.96 22.12
N ASP A 73 -6.94 -15.97 22.58
CA ASP A 73 -6.32 -15.93 23.91
C ASP A 73 -7.34 -15.76 25.05
N ILE A 74 -8.50 -15.13 24.81
CA ILE A 74 -9.61 -15.06 25.79
C ILE A 74 -10.31 -16.42 25.97
N LYS A 75 -10.20 -17.33 24.98
CA LYS A 75 -10.95 -18.59 24.96
C LYS A 75 -10.17 -19.79 25.51
N VAL A 76 -8.91 -19.61 25.88
CA VAL A 76 -8.10 -20.59 26.63
C VAL A 76 -8.29 -20.41 28.13
#